data_AF-Q9Z6I7-F1
#
_entry.id   AF-Q9Z6I7-F1
#
_cell.length_a   1.000
_cell.length_b   1.000
_cell.length_c   1.000
_cell.angle_alpha   90.00
_cell.angle_beta   90.00
_cell.angle_gamma   90.00
#
_symmetry.space_group_name_H-M   'P 1'
#
loop_
_entity.id
_entity.type
_entity.pdbx_description
1 polymer ?
#
loop_
_entity_poly.entity_id
_entity_poly.type
_entity_poly.pdbx_seq_one_letter_code
_entity_poly.pdbx_strand_id
1 'polypeptide(L)'
;MLKIQKKRMCVSVVITVGAIVGFFNSADAAPKKKKIPIQILYSFTKVSSYLKNEDASTIFCVDVDRGLLQHRYLGSPGWQETRRRQLFKSLENQSYGNERLGEETLAIDIFRNKECLESEIPEQMEAILANSSALVLGISSFGITGIPATLHSLLRQNLSFQKRSIASESFLLKIDSAPSDASVFYKGVLFRGETAIVDALSQLFAQLDLSPKKIIFLGEDPEVVQAVGSACIGWGMNFLGLVYYPAQESLFSYVHPYSTATELQEAQGLQVISDEVAQLTLNALPKMN
;
A
#
# COMPACT_ATOMS: atom_id res chain seq x y z
N MET A 1 24.13 65.95 58.69
CA MET A 1 24.16 67.05 57.70
C MET A 1 25.03 66.57 56.54
N LEU A 2 24.60 66.41 55.28
CA LEU A 2 23.71 67.17 54.37
C LEU A 2 24.49 68.24 53.57
N LYS A 3 24.33 68.23 52.23
CA LYS A 3 25.10 68.92 51.15
C LYS A 3 26.40 68.16 50.81
N ILE A 4 26.61 67.58 49.62
CA ILE A 4 26.09 67.76 48.25
C ILE A 4 26.46 69.09 47.58
N GLN A 5 27.28 69.01 46.53
CA GLN A 5 27.08 69.79 45.30
C GLN A 5 27.14 68.86 44.06
N LYS A 6 26.50 69.30 42.98
CA LYS A 6 26.35 68.62 41.68
C LYS A 6 26.79 69.57 40.55
N LYS A 7 27.04 69.00 39.35
CA LYS A 7 26.90 69.51 37.96
C LYS A 7 28.18 69.23 37.14
N ARG A 8 28.14 68.95 35.83
CA ARG A 8 27.05 68.77 34.84
C ARG A 8 27.56 67.78 33.78
N MET A 9 26.78 66.77 33.39
CA MET A 9 26.04 66.72 32.11
C MET A 9 26.79 67.24 30.87
N CYS A 10 27.00 66.35 29.90
CA CYS A 10 26.22 66.42 28.66
C CYS A 10 25.80 64.98 28.24
N VAL A 11 24.86 64.85 27.29
CA VAL A 11 24.23 63.58 26.89
C VAL A 11 24.16 63.48 25.37
N SER A 12 24.38 62.30 24.82
CA SER A 12 23.88 61.88 23.50
C SER A 12 23.68 60.37 23.49
N VAL A 13 22.62 59.90 22.82
CA VAL A 13 22.21 58.49 22.74
C VAL A 13 22.22 58.07 21.28
N VAL A 14 22.73 56.88 20.99
CA VAL A 14 22.54 56.18 19.71
C VAL A 14 22.13 54.73 20.02
N ILE A 15 21.38 54.10 19.11
CA ILE A 15 20.49 52.98 19.38
C ILE A 15 20.93 51.70 18.64
N THR A 16 20.90 50.57 19.37
CA THR A 16 20.85 49.13 18.97
C THR A 16 21.46 48.64 17.65
N VAL A 17 22.20 47.53 17.73
CA VAL A 17 21.87 46.17 17.18
C VAL A 17 23.17 45.36 17.09
N GLY A 18 23.13 44.08 17.47
CA GLY A 18 24.27 43.16 17.27
C GLY A 18 24.30 41.98 18.23
N ALA A 19 23.67 40.87 17.86
CA ALA A 19 23.84 39.59 18.52
C ALA A 19 24.46 38.59 17.53
N ILE A 20 25.49 37.83 17.94
CA ILE A 20 25.96 36.62 17.24
C ILE A 20 26.88 35.81 18.17
N VAL A 21 26.52 34.53 18.38
CA VAL A 21 27.37 33.34 18.58
C VAL A 21 28.35 33.31 19.80
N GLY A 22 28.54 32.19 20.50
CA GLY A 22 28.20 30.81 20.12
C GLY A 22 27.57 29.93 21.19
N PHE A 23 26.53 29.23 20.76
CA PHE A 23 26.12 27.95 21.33
C PHE A 23 27.14 26.88 20.93
N PHE A 24 27.68 26.13 21.90
CA PHE A 24 28.13 24.75 21.69
C PHE A 24 27.99 23.96 23.00
N ASN A 25 26.73 23.64 23.36
CA ASN A 25 26.38 22.52 24.24
C ASN A 25 24.85 22.33 24.27
N SER A 26 24.31 21.84 23.16
CA SER A 26 23.18 20.91 23.20
C SER A 26 23.65 19.65 22.50
N ALA A 27 23.74 18.53 23.23
CA ALA A 27 23.80 17.24 22.57
C ALA A 27 22.51 17.07 21.75
N ASP A 28 22.60 16.47 20.57
CA ASP A 28 21.43 16.24 19.73
C ASP A 28 20.42 15.34 20.44
N ALA A 29 19.34 15.96 20.92
CA ALA A 29 18.14 15.25 21.32
C ALA A 29 17.45 14.72 20.07
N ALA A 30 18.02 13.63 19.52
CA ALA A 30 17.56 12.96 18.31
C ALA A 30 16.02 12.86 18.34
N PRO A 31 15.32 13.38 17.32
CA PRO A 31 13.89 13.65 17.41
C PRO A 31 13.16 12.35 17.76
N LYS A 32 12.53 12.33 18.95
CA LYS A 32 11.81 11.15 19.47
C LYS A 32 10.86 10.66 18.38
N LYS A 33 11.20 9.53 17.74
CA LYS A 33 10.41 8.96 16.62
C LYS A 33 8.96 8.91 17.08
N LYS A 34 8.08 9.72 16.47
CA LYS A 34 6.66 9.77 16.81
C LYS A 34 6.13 8.35 16.66
N LYS A 35 5.67 7.75 17.76
CA LYS A 35 5.21 6.35 17.74
C LYS A 35 4.01 6.25 16.80
N ILE A 36 4.16 5.47 15.74
CA ILE A 36 3.13 5.30 14.72
C ILE A 36 2.03 4.43 15.33
N PRO A 37 0.76 4.89 15.36
CA PRO A 37 -0.33 4.12 15.93
C PRO A 37 -0.71 3.00 14.96
N ILE A 38 -0.45 1.77 15.36
CA ILE A 38 -0.80 0.55 14.62
C ILE A 38 -1.67 -0.33 15.53
N GLN A 39 -2.73 -0.91 14.97
CA GLN A 39 -3.61 -1.89 15.59
C GLN A 39 -3.52 -3.20 14.80
N ILE A 40 -3.61 -4.34 15.48
CA ILE A 40 -3.65 -5.67 14.84
C ILE A 40 -5.10 -6.17 14.86
N LEU A 41 -5.63 -6.50 13.68
CA LEU A 41 -7.00 -6.97 13.48
C LEU A 41 -6.98 -8.45 13.09
N TYR A 42 -7.74 -9.25 13.83
CA TYR A 42 -7.93 -10.70 13.57
C TYR A 42 -9.24 -11.03 12.83
N SER A 43 -10.04 -10.00 12.52
CA SER A 43 -11.25 -10.09 11.72
C SER A 43 -11.57 -8.70 11.14
N PHE A 44 -12.03 -8.68 9.90
CA PHE A 44 -12.40 -7.50 9.13
C PHE A 44 -13.62 -6.78 9.74
N THR A 45 -14.54 -7.51 10.39
CA THR A 45 -15.70 -6.92 11.10
C THR A 45 -15.33 -5.74 12.02
N LYS A 46 -14.12 -5.76 12.60
CA LYS A 46 -13.60 -4.73 13.50
C LYS A 46 -13.22 -3.41 12.79
N VAL A 47 -12.95 -3.43 11.49
CA VAL A 47 -12.58 -2.24 10.68
C VAL A 47 -13.65 -1.15 10.81
N SER A 48 -14.93 -1.54 10.76
CA SER A 48 -16.10 -0.65 10.92
C SER A 48 -16.02 0.24 12.18
N SER A 49 -15.48 -0.27 13.28
CA SER A 49 -15.38 0.45 14.55
C SER A 49 -14.40 1.62 14.51
N TYR A 50 -13.36 1.54 13.67
CA TYR A 50 -12.38 2.61 13.46
C TYR A 50 -12.84 3.67 12.45
N LEU A 51 -13.93 3.41 11.72
CA LEU A 51 -14.49 4.29 10.69
C LEU A 51 -15.81 4.98 11.12
N LYS A 52 -16.33 4.63 12.31
CA LYS A 52 -17.64 5.06 12.80
C LYS A 52 -17.75 6.55 13.12
N ASN A 53 -16.64 7.17 13.56
CA ASN A 53 -16.59 8.57 13.98
C ASN A 53 -15.80 9.45 12.99
N GLU A 54 -15.53 8.94 11.79
CA GLU A 54 -14.64 9.56 10.80
C GLU A 54 -15.43 10.35 9.75
N ASP A 55 -14.93 11.53 9.40
CA ASP A 55 -15.54 12.43 8.43
C ASP A 55 -14.84 12.40 7.06
N ALA A 56 -15.36 13.15 6.09
CA ALA A 56 -14.81 13.23 4.73
C ALA A 56 -13.39 13.84 4.62
N SER A 57 -12.81 14.33 5.73
CA SER A 57 -11.38 14.71 5.79
C SER A 57 -10.47 13.55 6.19
N THR A 58 -11.04 12.36 6.40
CA THR A 58 -10.33 11.08 6.57
C THR A 58 -10.44 10.25 5.29
N ILE A 59 -9.31 9.69 4.84
CA ILE A 59 -9.28 8.69 3.76
C ILE A 59 -8.98 7.32 4.38
N PHE A 60 -9.82 6.34 4.07
CA PHE A 60 -9.62 4.93 4.37
C PHE A 60 -8.96 4.26 3.16
N CYS A 61 -7.66 4.01 3.29
CA CYS A 61 -6.85 3.30 2.30
C CYS A 61 -6.89 1.79 2.58
N VAL A 62 -7.16 0.99 1.55
CA VAL A 62 -7.20 -0.48 1.62
C VAL A 62 -6.21 -1.06 0.61
N ASP A 63 -5.24 -1.82 1.09
CA ASP A 63 -4.47 -2.73 0.23
C ASP A 63 -5.42 -3.79 -0.34
N VAL A 64 -5.62 -3.78 -1.66
CA VAL A 64 -6.56 -4.65 -2.36
C VAL A 64 -5.97 -6.05 -2.59
N ASP A 65 -4.69 -6.12 -2.95
CA ASP A 65 -4.04 -7.35 -3.41
C ASP A 65 -3.53 -8.25 -2.27
N ARG A 66 -3.48 -7.71 -1.04
CA ARG A 66 -3.07 -8.41 0.18
C ARG A 66 -4.00 -8.15 1.36
N GLY A 67 -4.50 -6.93 1.53
CA GLY A 67 -5.39 -6.57 2.64
C GLY A 67 -6.87 -6.98 2.48
N LEU A 68 -7.28 -7.42 1.29
CA LEU A 68 -8.70 -7.64 0.94
C LEU A 68 -8.93 -8.93 0.14
N LEU A 69 -8.22 -9.08 -0.98
CA LEU A 69 -8.33 -10.19 -1.92
C LEU A 69 -7.02 -10.97 -1.99
N GLN A 70 -7.06 -12.29 -1.87
CA GLN A 70 -5.88 -13.16 -2.06
C GLN A 70 -6.21 -14.43 -2.86
N HIS A 71 -5.18 -15.14 -3.32
CA HIS A 71 -5.30 -16.55 -3.71
C HIS A 71 -5.00 -17.43 -2.51
N ARG A 72 -5.75 -18.52 -2.32
CA ARG A 72 -5.54 -19.46 -1.19
C ARG A 72 -4.29 -20.35 -1.30
N TYR A 73 -3.69 -20.47 -2.49
CA TYR A 73 -2.64 -21.46 -2.80
C TYR A 73 -1.56 -20.86 -3.73
N LEU A 74 -1.49 -21.30 -4.99
CA LEU A 74 -0.72 -20.65 -6.05
C LEU A 74 -1.11 -19.17 -6.15
N GLY A 75 -0.12 -18.26 -6.10
CA GLY A 75 -0.34 -16.81 -6.07
C GLY A 75 -0.52 -16.20 -4.66
N SER A 76 -0.65 -17.00 -3.59
CA SER A 76 -0.72 -16.52 -2.20
C SER A 76 0.57 -15.83 -1.75
N PRO A 77 0.58 -15.01 -0.67
CA PRO A 77 1.80 -14.40 -0.15
C PRO A 77 2.89 -15.42 0.21
N GLY A 78 2.51 -16.58 0.76
CA GLY A 78 3.43 -17.69 1.06
C GLY A 78 3.98 -18.39 -0.19
N TRP A 79 3.17 -18.51 -1.25
CA TRP A 79 3.67 -18.92 -2.56
C TRP A 79 4.66 -17.89 -3.12
N GLN A 80 4.30 -16.60 -3.14
CA GLN A 80 5.14 -15.51 -3.63
C GLN A 80 6.50 -15.51 -2.91
N GLU A 81 6.53 -15.62 -1.58
CA GLU A 81 7.77 -15.65 -0.80
C GLU A 81 8.61 -16.91 -1.05
N THR A 82 7.96 -18.07 -1.22
CA THR A 82 8.66 -19.32 -1.57
C THR A 82 9.27 -19.24 -2.97
N ARG A 83 8.49 -18.78 -3.94
CA ARG A 83 8.90 -18.59 -5.34
C ARG A 83 10.01 -17.56 -5.47
N ARG A 84 9.93 -16.43 -4.74
CA ARG A 84 10.98 -15.41 -4.65
C ARG A 84 12.32 -16.02 -4.23
N ARG A 85 12.33 -16.85 -3.19
CA ARG A 85 13.54 -17.54 -2.71
C ARG A 85 14.11 -18.52 -3.74
N GLN A 86 13.26 -19.21 -4.51
CA GLN A 86 13.69 -20.08 -5.60
C GLN A 86 14.33 -19.27 -6.73
N LEU A 87 13.62 -18.23 -7.23
CA LEU A 87 14.09 -17.35 -8.31
C LEU A 87 15.40 -16.64 -7.95
N PHE A 88 15.53 -16.13 -6.72
CA PHE A 88 16.76 -15.50 -6.22
C PHE A 88 17.95 -16.47 -6.21
N LYS A 89 17.70 -17.77 -5.98
CA LYS A 89 18.73 -18.82 -5.96
C LYS A 89 19.08 -19.34 -7.35
N SER A 90 18.15 -19.36 -8.30
CA SER A 90 18.37 -19.87 -9.66
C SER A 90 18.89 -18.81 -10.65
N LEU A 91 18.58 -17.54 -10.43
CA LEU A 91 18.95 -16.43 -11.31
C LEU A 91 20.16 -15.62 -10.80
N GLU A 92 20.59 -15.86 -9.55
CA GLU A 92 21.66 -15.15 -8.82
C GLU A 92 21.53 -13.61 -8.76
N ASN A 93 20.41 -13.06 -9.24
CA ASN A 93 20.10 -11.63 -9.32
C ASN A 93 18.72 -11.35 -8.71
N GLN A 94 18.69 -10.57 -7.63
CA GLN A 94 17.45 -10.25 -6.91
C GLN A 94 16.51 -9.32 -7.70
N SER A 95 17.04 -8.45 -8.56
CA SER A 95 16.22 -7.53 -9.36
C SER A 95 15.44 -8.32 -10.40
N TYR A 96 16.12 -9.15 -11.19
CA TYR A 96 15.52 -10.00 -12.21
C TYR A 96 14.60 -11.07 -11.59
N GLY A 97 14.93 -11.58 -10.39
CA GLY A 97 14.05 -12.47 -9.63
C GLY A 97 12.77 -11.80 -9.12
N ASN A 98 12.79 -10.50 -8.79
CA ASN A 98 11.58 -9.75 -8.41
C ASN A 98 10.73 -9.39 -9.63
N GLU A 99 11.35 -8.94 -10.72
CA GLU A 99 10.71 -8.67 -12.01
C GLU A 99 9.95 -9.93 -12.48
N ARG A 100 10.64 -11.07 -12.51
CA ARG A 100 10.04 -12.37 -12.90
C ARG A 100 8.91 -12.81 -11.97
N LEU A 101 9.03 -12.58 -10.67
CA LEU A 101 7.95 -12.86 -9.71
C LEU A 101 6.71 -11.98 -9.98
N GLY A 102 6.92 -10.73 -10.40
CA GLY A 102 5.86 -9.83 -10.85
C GLY A 102 5.14 -10.35 -12.08
N GLU A 103 5.87 -10.78 -13.11
CA GLU A 103 5.32 -11.42 -14.31
C GLU A 103 4.48 -12.67 -13.96
N GLU A 104 5.04 -13.58 -13.16
CA GLU A 104 4.39 -14.84 -12.80
C GLU A 104 3.14 -14.60 -11.94
N THR A 105 3.16 -13.62 -11.02
CA THR A 105 1.99 -13.26 -10.22
C THR A 105 0.90 -12.61 -11.09
N LEU A 106 1.26 -11.72 -12.02
CA LEU A 106 0.31 -11.14 -12.97
C LEU A 106 -0.33 -12.19 -13.88
N ALA A 107 0.44 -13.18 -14.34
CA ALA A 107 -0.09 -14.30 -15.11
C ALA A 107 -1.10 -15.14 -14.29
N ILE A 108 -0.79 -15.42 -13.02
CA ILE A 108 -1.71 -16.11 -12.12
C ILE A 108 -3.01 -15.29 -11.91
N ASP A 109 -2.89 -13.96 -11.73
CA ASP A 109 -4.03 -13.05 -11.59
C ASP A 109 -4.92 -12.97 -12.85
N ILE A 110 -4.36 -13.19 -14.04
CA ILE A 110 -5.11 -13.25 -15.31
C ILE A 110 -5.90 -14.56 -15.44
N PHE A 111 -5.34 -15.70 -15.00
CA PHE A 111 -5.96 -17.01 -15.15
C PHE A 111 -6.79 -17.47 -13.93
N ARG A 112 -6.59 -16.89 -12.75
CA ARG A 112 -7.30 -17.22 -11.50
C ARG A 112 -7.87 -15.95 -10.86
N ASN A 113 -9.10 -16.03 -10.37
CA ASN A 113 -9.70 -14.94 -9.59
C ASN A 113 -9.20 -14.98 -8.15
N LYS A 114 -8.99 -13.82 -7.54
CA LYS A 114 -8.78 -13.71 -6.09
C LYS A 114 -10.10 -13.80 -5.33
N GLU A 115 -10.04 -14.29 -4.09
CA GLU A 115 -11.17 -14.40 -3.17
C GLU A 115 -10.97 -13.51 -1.93
N CYS A 116 -12.06 -13.16 -1.25
CA CYS A 116 -12.02 -12.41 0.00
C CYS A 116 -11.47 -13.27 1.16
N LEU A 117 -10.60 -12.70 1.99
CA LEU A 117 -9.98 -13.35 3.17
C LEU A 117 -10.95 -13.71 4.32
N GLU A 118 -12.07 -13.01 4.41
CA GLU A 118 -13.22 -13.26 5.30
C GLU A 118 -14.45 -13.25 4.37
N SER A 119 -15.38 -14.20 4.46
CA SER A 119 -16.55 -14.27 3.55
C SER A 119 -17.54 -13.13 3.77
N GLU A 120 -17.52 -12.51 4.95
CA GLU A 120 -18.27 -11.32 5.31
C GLU A 120 -17.71 -10.01 4.76
N ILE A 121 -16.50 -10.00 4.16
CA ILE A 121 -15.85 -8.76 3.66
C ILE A 121 -16.75 -7.93 2.73
N PRO A 122 -17.47 -8.48 1.73
CA PRO A 122 -18.34 -7.69 0.86
C PRO A 122 -19.45 -6.96 1.63
N GLU A 123 -20.08 -7.64 2.60
CA GLU A 123 -21.13 -7.03 3.44
C GLU A 123 -20.56 -5.95 4.36
N GLN A 124 -19.41 -6.21 4.98
CA GLN A 124 -18.73 -5.23 5.83
C GLN A 124 -18.26 -4.00 5.03
N MET A 125 -17.75 -4.19 3.80
CA MET A 125 -17.36 -3.09 2.92
C MET A 125 -18.56 -2.26 2.47
N GLU A 126 -19.66 -2.88 2.04
CA GLU A 126 -20.87 -2.12 1.67
C GLU A 126 -21.48 -1.39 2.88
N ALA A 127 -21.43 -1.98 4.07
CA ALA A 127 -21.80 -1.33 5.33
C ALA A 127 -20.89 -0.13 5.67
N ILE A 128 -19.57 -0.23 5.44
CA ILE A 128 -18.63 0.91 5.58
C ILE A 128 -18.98 2.02 4.58
N LEU A 129 -19.17 1.66 3.31
CA LEU A 129 -19.48 2.60 2.22
C LEU A 129 -20.84 3.29 2.38
N ALA A 130 -21.81 2.63 3.03
CA ALA A 130 -23.11 3.20 3.35
C ALA A 130 -23.07 4.10 4.60
N ASN A 131 -22.43 3.66 5.69
CA ASN A 131 -22.57 4.28 7.01
C ASN A 131 -21.44 5.26 7.39
N SER A 132 -20.24 5.13 6.84
CA SER A 132 -19.16 6.08 7.11
C SER A 132 -19.27 7.32 6.20
N SER A 133 -18.72 8.44 6.68
CA SER A 133 -18.52 9.66 5.88
C SER A 133 -17.09 9.82 5.36
N ALA A 134 -16.16 8.94 5.77
CA ALA A 134 -14.81 8.90 5.23
C ALA A 134 -14.82 8.59 3.73
N LEU A 135 -13.79 9.10 3.03
CA LEU A 135 -13.51 8.73 1.65
C LEU A 135 -12.78 7.38 1.64
N VAL A 136 -12.91 6.61 0.57
CA VAL A 136 -12.26 5.29 0.44
C VAL A 136 -11.36 5.26 -0.80
N LEU A 137 -10.20 4.64 -0.64
CA LEU A 137 -9.20 4.43 -1.68
C LEU A 137 -8.73 2.97 -1.65
N GLY A 138 -8.99 2.23 -2.73
CA GLY A 138 -8.28 0.96 -2.95
C GLY A 138 -6.85 1.26 -3.40
N ILE A 139 -5.89 0.43 -3.01
CA ILE A 139 -4.51 0.50 -3.48
C ILE A 139 -4.10 -0.89 -3.95
N SER A 140 -3.62 -0.97 -5.18
CA SER A 140 -3.10 -2.19 -5.81
C SER A 140 -1.58 -2.09 -5.96
N SER A 141 -0.89 -3.21 -5.78
CA SER A 141 0.55 -3.32 -6.02
C SER A 141 0.92 -3.32 -7.50
N PHE A 142 -0.02 -3.60 -8.39
CA PHE A 142 0.22 -3.66 -9.84
C PHE A 142 0.10 -2.28 -10.49
N GLY A 143 0.65 -2.17 -11.70
CA GLY A 143 0.49 -1.00 -12.57
C GLY A 143 -0.71 -1.16 -13.51
N ILE A 144 -0.68 -0.44 -14.66
CA ILE A 144 -1.71 -0.48 -15.70
C ILE A 144 -2.07 -1.92 -16.13
N THR A 145 -1.08 -2.82 -16.17
CA THR A 145 -1.23 -4.22 -16.57
C THR A 145 -2.14 -5.06 -15.66
N GLY A 146 -2.19 -4.75 -14.35
CA GLY A 146 -3.01 -5.50 -13.39
C GLY A 146 -4.49 -5.10 -13.35
N ILE A 147 -4.84 -3.94 -13.91
CA ILE A 147 -6.19 -3.36 -13.85
C ILE A 147 -7.30 -4.37 -14.22
N PRO A 148 -7.21 -5.14 -15.34
CA PRO A 148 -8.30 -6.03 -15.72
C PRO A 148 -8.54 -7.15 -14.71
N ALA A 149 -7.46 -7.73 -14.17
CA ALA A 149 -7.51 -8.87 -13.24
C ALA A 149 -7.98 -8.45 -11.84
N THR A 150 -7.40 -7.39 -11.27
CA THR A 150 -7.80 -6.88 -9.95
C THR A 150 -9.24 -6.38 -9.96
N LEU A 151 -9.66 -5.64 -11.00
CA LEU A 151 -11.06 -5.18 -11.10
C LEU A 151 -12.04 -6.32 -11.36
N HIS A 152 -11.68 -7.33 -12.17
CA HIS A 152 -12.55 -8.49 -12.37
C HIS A 152 -12.73 -9.28 -11.06
N SER A 153 -11.65 -9.48 -10.29
CA SER A 153 -11.72 -10.10 -8.97
C SER A 153 -12.59 -9.29 -8.00
N LEU A 154 -12.42 -7.96 -7.92
CA LEU A 154 -13.29 -7.10 -7.10
C LEU A 154 -14.76 -7.21 -7.49
N LEU A 155 -15.07 -7.12 -8.79
CA LEU A 155 -16.45 -7.21 -9.30
C LEU A 155 -17.07 -8.59 -9.05
N ARG A 156 -16.27 -9.68 -9.10
CA ARG A 156 -16.71 -11.04 -8.74
C ARG A 156 -17.11 -11.17 -7.27
N GLN A 157 -16.47 -10.40 -6.39
CA GLN A 157 -16.79 -10.34 -4.96
C GLN A 157 -17.80 -9.23 -4.62
N ASN A 158 -18.44 -8.60 -5.61
CA ASN A 158 -19.35 -7.43 -5.46
C ASN A 158 -18.71 -6.20 -4.78
N LEU A 159 -17.39 -6.06 -4.82
CA LEU A 159 -16.65 -4.94 -4.24
C LEU A 159 -16.46 -3.81 -5.27
N SER A 160 -16.71 -2.57 -4.86
CA SER A 160 -16.46 -1.37 -5.69
C SER A 160 -16.00 -0.17 -4.86
N PHE A 161 -14.86 0.40 -5.25
CA PHE A 161 -14.26 1.59 -4.64
C PHE A 161 -14.76 2.92 -5.25
N GLN A 162 -15.72 2.88 -6.17
CA GLN A 162 -16.30 4.09 -6.79
C GLN A 162 -17.26 4.83 -5.85
N LYS A 163 -17.96 4.09 -4.98
CA LYS A 163 -18.79 4.67 -3.91
C LYS A 163 -17.85 5.26 -2.84
N ARG A 164 -18.13 6.47 -2.35
CA ARG A 164 -17.24 7.23 -1.44
C ARG A 164 -15.79 7.43 -1.95
N SER A 165 -15.55 7.30 -3.25
CA SER A 165 -14.20 7.47 -3.80
C SER A 165 -13.67 8.89 -3.60
N ILE A 166 -12.35 9.03 -3.51
CA ILE A 166 -11.66 10.34 -3.44
C ILE A 166 -11.85 11.19 -4.71
N ALA A 167 -12.15 10.56 -5.86
CA ALA A 167 -12.45 11.21 -7.13
C ALA A 167 -13.32 10.30 -8.00
N SER A 168 -14.21 10.89 -8.80
CA SER A 168 -15.06 10.17 -9.78
C SER A 168 -14.35 9.90 -11.11
N GLU A 169 -13.39 10.74 -11.46
CA GLU A 169 -12.63 10.64 -12.70
C GLU A 169 -11.50 9.60 -12.58
N SER A 170 -10.75 9.39 -13.67
CA SER A 170 -9.62 8.47 -13.69
C SER A 170 -8.49 9.06 -14.50
N PHE A 171 -7.28 8.99 -13.95
CA PHE A 171 -6.13 9.76 -14.41
C PHE A 171 -4.84 9.01 -14.14
N LEU A 172 -3.89 9.17 -15.06
CA LEU A 172 -2.53 8.68 -14.94
C LEU A 172 -1.72 9.75 -14.20
N LEU A 173 -1.00 9.35 -13.15
CA LEU A 173 -0.31 10.27 -12.24
C LEU A 173 1.10 10.64 -12.73
N LYS A 174 1.83 9.65 -13.26
CA LYS A 174 3.21 9.83 -13.71
C LYS A 174 3.63 8.72 -14.66
N ILE A 175 4.51 9.03 -15.61
CA ILE A 175 5.31 8.05 -16.36
C ILE A 175 6.76 8.44 -16.10
N ASP A 176 7.52 7.60 -15.39
CA ASP A 176 8.93 7.90 -15.04
C ASP A 176 9.90 7.46 -16.15
N SER A 177 9.70 6.28 -16.74
CA SER A 177 10.50 5.85 -17.91
C SER A 177 9.66 5.16 -18.99
N ALA A 178 8.78 4.24 -18.61
CA ALA A 178 7.92 3.46 -19.50
C ALA A 178 6.47 3.38 -18.98
N PRO A 179 5.49 3.05 -19.84
CA PRO A 179 4.08 2.95 -19.43
C PRO A 179 3.79 1.85 -18.40
N SER A 180 4.69 0.88 -18.23
CA SER A 180 4.67 -0.16 -17.19
C SER A 180 4.73 0.42 -15.77
N ASP A 181 5.61 1.39 -15.59
CA ASP A 181 6.00 1.98 -14.30
C ASP A 181 4.95 2.97 -13.78
N ALA A 182 3.99 3.31 -14.64
CA ALA A 182 3.06 4.42 -14.45
C ALA A 182 2.01 4.15 -13.36
N SER A 183 2.02 4.98 -12.32
CA SER A 183 0.93 5.06 -11.36
C SER A 183 -0.34 5.60 -12.02
N VAL A 184 -1.48 4.95 -11.79
CA VAL A 184 -2.78 5.35 -12.34
C VAL A 184 -3.90 5.15 -11.31
N PHE A 185 -4.80 6.12 -11.23
CA PHE A 185 -6.03 6.00 -10.46
C PHE A 185 -7.18 5.65 -11.40
N TYR A 186 -7.84 4.51 -11.15
CA TYR A 186 -8.94 4.01 -11.97
C TYR A 186 -10.04 3.40 -11.11
N LYS A 187 -11.28 3.88 -11.26
CA LYS A 187 -12.48 3.40 -10.54
C LYS A 187 -12.34 3.35 -9.00
N GLY A 188 -11.59 4.28 -8.40
CA GLY A 188 -11.37 4.33 -6.96
C GLY A 188 -10.21 3.49 -6.43
N VAL A 189 -9.43 2.87 -7.32
CA VAL A 189 -8.21 2.12 -6.99
C VAL A 189 -6.99 2.83 -7.57
N LEU A 190 -5.98 3.06 -6.73
CA LEU A 190 -4.64 3.48 -7.12
C LEU A 190 -3.81 2.24 -7.47
N PHE A 191 -3.52 2.05 -8.74
CA PHE A 191 -2.58 1.06 -9.25
C PHE A 191 -1.20 1.72 -9.33
N ARG A 192 -0.28 1.37 -8.42
CA ARG A 192 1.00 2.07 -8.27
C ARG A 192 2.13 1.52 -9.15
N GLY A 193 2.03 0.28 -9.62
CA GLY A 193 3.12 -0.42 -10.31
C GLY A 193 4.43 -0.42 -9.51
N GLU A 194 5.52 -0.05 -10.17
CA GLU A 194 6.83 0.07 -9.50
C GLU A 194 6.94 1.30 -8.58
N THR A 195 6.02 2.27 -8.70
CA THR A 195 6.02 3.45 -7.84
C THR A 195 5.85 3.03 -6.37
N ALA A 196 6.69 3.58 -5.49
CA ALA A 196 6.56 3.37 -4.06
C ALA A 196 5.23 3.94 -3.55
N ILE A 197 4.56 3.22 -2.64
CA ILE A 197 3.20 3.55 -2.18
C ILE A 197 3.08 4.97 -1.59
N VAL A 198 4.14 5.45 -0.93
CA VAL A 198 4.23 6.83 -0.39
C VAL A 198 4.25 7.86 -1.52
N ASP A 199 5.06 7.65 -2.55
CA ASP A 199 5.20 8.60 -3.66
C ASP A 199 3.95 8.61 -4.54
N ALA A 200 3.34 7.44 -4.79
CA ALA A 200 2.09 7.32 -5.51
C ALA A 200 0.92 8.02 -4.78
N LEU A 201 0.84 7.91 -3.44
CA LEU A 201 -0.12 8.66 -2.62
C LEU A 201 0.16 10.17 -2.64
N SER A 202 1.44 10.59 -2.58
CA SER A 202 1.81 12.00 -2.64
C SER A 202 1.44 12.64 -3.98
N GLN A 203 1.70 11.94 -5.09
CA GLN A 203 1.28 12.34 -6.44
C GLN A 203 -0.25 12.42 -6.55
N LEU A 204 -0.96 11.41 -6.04
CA LEU A 204 -2.43 11.34 -6.03
C LEU A 204 -3.07 12.52 -5.30
N PHE A 205 -2.55 12.87 -4.12
CA PHE A 205 -3.04 14.00 -3.34
C PHE A 205 -2.71 15.34 -4.00
N ALA A 206 -1.52 15.50 -4.59
CA ALA A 206 -1.14 16.71 -5.33
C ALA A 206 -1.99 16.90 -6.61
N GLN A 207 -2.26 15.83 -7.36
CA GLN A 207 -3.06 15.87 -8.59
C GLN A 207 -4.53 16.25 -8.35
N LEU A 208 -5.05 16.00 -7.15
CA LEU A 208 -6.45 16.27 -6.76
C LEU A 208 -6.61 17.48 -5.83
N ASP A 209 -5.52 18.21 -5.51
CA ASP A 209 -5.48 19.27 -4.47
C ASP A 209 -6.06 18.81 -3.11
N LEU A 210 -5.85 17.53 -2.76
CA LEU A 210 -6.39 16.92 -1.55
C LEU A 210 -5.42 17.07 -0.37
N SER A 211 -5.90 17.72 0.68
CA SER A 211 -5.23 17.81 1.99
C SER A 211 -6.00 17.02 3.07
N PRO A 212 -5.93 15.67 3.10
CA PRO A 212 -6.61 14.87 4.11
C PRO A 212 -6.02 15.12 5.51
N LYS A 213 -6.88 15.26 6.52
CA LYS A 213 -6.45 15.43 7.92
C LYS A 213 -6.02 14.13 8.58
N LYS A 214 -6.46 12.99 8.03
CA LYS A 214 -6.17 11.66 8.57
C LYS A 214 -6.17 10.61 7.46
N ILE A 215 -5.23 9.68 7.54
CA ILE A 215 -5.23 8.43 6.79
C ILE A 215 -5.46 7.27 7.75
N ILE A 216 -6.39 6.37 7.42
CA ILE A 216 -6.53 5.06 8.04
C ILE A 216 -6.13 4.04 6.98
N PHE A 217 -5.13 3.21 7.24
CA PHE A 217 -4.55 2.31 6.24
C PHE A 217 -4.69 0.85 6.68
N LEU A 218 -5.32 0.01 5.85
CA LEU A 218 -5.48 -1.43 6.04
C LEU A 218 -4.55 -2.22 5.12
N GLY A 219 -3.77 -3.15 5.67
CA GLY A 219 -2.90 -4.08 4.91
C GLY A 219 -2.31 -5.18 5.80
N GLU A 220 -1.61 -6.16 5.21
CA GLU A 220 -1.01 -7.28 5.98
C GLU A 220 0.40 -6.96 6.52
N ASP A 221 1.15 -6.08 5.87
CA ASP A 221 2.57 -5.85 6.11
C ASP A 221 2.81 -4.70 7.11
N PRO A 222 3.35 -4.96 8.32
CA PRO A 222 3.61 -3.93 9.32
C PRO A 222 4.67 -2.90 8.89
N GLU A 223 5.66 -3.29 8.08
CA GLU A 223 6.73 -2.41 7.63
C GLU A 223 6.21 -1.42 6.58
N VAL A 224 5.38 -1.88 5.64
CA VAL A 224 4.67 -1.00 4.70
C VAL A 224 3.70 -0.05 5.43
N VAL A 225 2.91 -0.58 6.36
CA VAL A 225 2.01 0.23 7.21
C VAL A 225 2.79 1.28 8.00
N GLN A 226 3.97 0.93 8.52
CA GLN A 226 4.85 1.85 9.25
C GLN A 226 5.52 2.88 8.32
N ALA A 227 5.87 2.52 7.09
CA ALA A 227 6.42 3.44 6.09
C ALA A 227 5.39 4.49 5.67
N VAL A 228 4.16 4.07 5.32
CA VAL A 228 3.05 4.99 5.02
C VAL A 228 2.76 5.90 6.22
N GLY A 229 2.66 5.34 7.43
CA GLY A 229 2.45 6.12 8.64
C GLY A 229 3.56 7.12 8.96
N SER A 230 4.81 6.81 8.60
CA SER A 230 5.94 7.74 8.73
C SER A 230 5.76 8.94 7.80
N ALA A 231 5.38 8.69 6.54
CA ALA A 231 5.15 9.73 5.54
C ALA A 231 3.96 10.63 5.89
N CYS A 232 2.80 10.06 6.22
CA CYS A 232 1.61 10.81 6.62
C CYS A 232 1.88 11.76 7.80
N ILE A 233 2.59 11.28 8.83
CA ILE A 233 2.97 12.10 9.99
C ILE A 233 4.02 13.17 9.62
N GLY A 234 4.86 12.92 8.62
CA GLY A 234 5.78 13.90 8.03
C GLY A 234 5.04 15.01 7.26
N TRP A 235 3.97 14.66 6.54
CA TRP A 235 3.06 15.60 5.86
C TRP A 235 2.09 16.30 6.82
N GLY A 236 2.21 16.11 8.14
CA GLY A 236 1.36 16.74 9.15
C GLY A 236 -0.03 16.11 9.32
N MET A 237 -0.30 14.99 8.64
CA MET A 237 -1.56 14.24 8.73
C MET A 237 -1.59 13.36 9.99
N ASN A 238 -2.78 13.09 10.51
CA ASN A 238 -2.97 11.98 11.44
C ASN A 238 -2.88 10.65 10.69
N PHE A 239 -2.48 9.59 11.39
CA PHE A 239 -2.42 8.24 10.82
C PHE A 239 -3.06 7.23 11.77
N LEU A 240 -3.55 6.12 11.23
CA LEU A 240 -3.85 4.89 11.94
C LEU A 240 -3.57 3.69 11.03
N GLY A 241 -2.62 2.85 11.41
CA GLY A 241 -2.36 1.58 10.74
C GLY A 241 -3.28 0.48 11.29
N LEU A 242 -3.90 -0.27 10.40
CA LEU A 242 -4.66 -1.48 10.68
C LEU A 242 -3.92 -2.64 10.00
N VAL A 243 -3.12 -3.39 10.75
CA VAL A 243 -2.47 -4.61 10.28
C VAL A 243 -3.49 -5.74 10.38
N TYR A 244 -3.84 -6.36 9.26
CA TYR A 244 -4.89 -7.37 9.17
C TYR A 244 -4.31 -8.78 9.00
N TYR A 245 -4.63 -9.65 9.96
CA TYR A 245 -4.28 -11.07 9.98
C TYR A 245 -5.55 -11.90 10.22
N PRO A 246 -6.32 -12.27 9.18
CA PRO A 246 -7.57 -13.00 9.33
C PRO A 246 -7.39 -14.26 10.18
N ALA A 247 -8.25 -14.47 11.18
CA ALA A 247 -8.15 -15.66 12.03
C ALA A 247 -8.50 -16.96 11.29
N GLN A 248 -9.29 -16.88 10.21
CA GLN A 248 -9.75 -18.05 9.43
C GLN A 248 -8.69 -18.55 8.44
N GLU A 249 -8.00 -17.64 7.73
CA GLU A 249 -6.87 -17.95 6.82
C GLU A 249 -5.56 -17.32 7.34
N SER A 250 -5.27 -17.54 8.63
CA SER A 250 -4.09 -17.01 9.32
C SER A 250 -2.79 -17.27 8.55
N LEU A 251 -1.94 -16.26 8.34
CA LEU A 251 -0.66 -16.43 7.62
C LEU A 251 0.35 -17.35 8.32
N PHE A 252 0.04 -17.86 9.53
CA PHE A 252 0.72 -19.01 10.12
C PHE A 252 0.40 -20.35 9.42
N SER A 253 -0.48 -20.35 8.40
CA SER A 253 -0.84 -21.51 7.58
C SER A 253 0.28 -21.99 6.65
N TYR A 254 1.43 -21.31 6.57
CA TYR A 254 2.60 -21.75 5.80
C TYR A 254 3.40 -22.87 6.49
N VAL A 255 2.67 -23.80 7.10
CA VAL A 255 3.13 -25.06 7.67
C VAL A 255 2.35 -26.19 6.98
N HIS A 256 2.94 -27.39 6.93
CA HIS A 256 2.31 -28.61 6.41
C HIS A 256 0.87 -28.76 6.96
N PRO A 257 -0.17 -28.99 6.13
CA PRO A 257 -0.12 -29.46 4.74
C PRO A 257 -0.35 -28.39 3.65
N TYR A 258 -0.61 -27.12 3.99
CA TYR A 258 -0.99 -26.11 2.98
C TYR A 258 0.18 -25.70 2.07
N SER A 259 1.42 -25.82 2.55
CA SER A 259 2.61 -25.75 1.70
C SER A 259 2.59 -26.84 0.62
N THR A 260 2.30 -28.09 0.99
CA THR A 260 2.21 -29.23 0.06
C THR A 260 1.07 -29.06 -0.95
N ALA A 261 -0.08 -28.53 -0.53
CA ALA A 261 -1.18 -28.21 -1.44
C ALA A 261 -0.81 -27.11 -2.45
N THR A 262 0.06 -26.19 -2.05
CA THR A 262 0.60 -25.12 -2.91
C THR A 262 1.66 -25.67 -3.87
N GLU A 263 2.60 -26.48 -3.39
CA GLU A 263 3.62 -27.18 -4.19
C GLU A 263 2.97 -28.09 -5.26
N LEU A 264 1.92 -28.83 -4.89
CA LEU A 264 1.15 -29.67 -5.82
C LEU A 264 0.40 -28.85 -6.87
N GLN A 265 -0.19 -27.70 -6.50
CA GLN A 265 -0.84 -26.82 -7.48
C GLN A 265 0.15 -26.11 -8.40
N GLU A 266 1.35 -25.74 -7.92
CA GLU A 266 2.42 -25.23 -8.77
C GLU A 266 2.91 -26.29 -9.75
N ALA A 267 3.18 -27.52 -9.27
CA ALA A 267 3.60 -28.63 -10.13
C ALA A 267 2.54 -28.99 -11.19
N GLN A 268 1.26 -29.05 -10.81
CA GLN A 268 0.15 -29.28 -11.74
C GLN A 268 -0.03 -28.13 -12.75
N GLY A 269 0.08 -26.88 -12.30
CA GLY A 269 -0.01 -25.71 -13.18
C GLY A 269 1.13 -25.66 -14.21
N LEU A 270 2.36 -25.91 -13.77
CA LEU A 270 3.53 -26.01 -14.65
C LEU A 270 3.42 -27.18 -15.64
N GLN A 271 2.85 -28.32 -15.21
CA GLN A 271 2.59 -29.45 -16.12
C GLN A 271 1.55 -29.10 -17.19
N VAL A 272 0.41 -28.51 -16.82
CA VAL A 272 -0.63 -28.12 -17.78
C VAL A 272 -0.09 -27.10 -18.80
N ILE A 273 0.68 -26.11 -18.35
CA ILE A 273 1.33 -25.14 -19.26
C ILE A 273 2.33 -25.84 -20.19
N SER A 274 3.11 -26.81 -19.68
CA SER A 274 4.02 -27.61 -20.51
C SER A 274 3.28 -28.44 -21.57
N ASP A 275 2.17 -29.07 -21.20
CA ASP A 275 1.35 -29.89 -22.10
C ASP A 275 0.63 -29.02 -23.16
N GLU A 276 0.16 -27.82 -22.79
CA GLU A 276 -0.39 -26.83 -23.73
C GLU A 276 0.68 -26.31 -24.71
N VAL A 277 1.89 -25.99 -24.24
CA VAL A 277 3.01 -25.57 -25.10
C VAL A 277 3.46 -26.70 -26.03
N ALA A 278 3.46 -27.94 -25.55
CA ALA A 278 3.73 -29.12 -26.38
C ALA A 278 2.64 -29.30 -27.45
N GLN A 279 1.36 -29.16 -27.09
CA GLN A 279 0.24 -29.26 -28.04
C GLN A 279 0.25 -28.13 -29.07
N LEU A 280 0.58 -26.89 -28.67
CA LEU A 280 0.79 -25.77 -29.60
C LEU A 280 1.96 -26.04 -30.55
N THR A 281 3.05 -26.60 -30.05
CA THR A 281 4.22 -26.99 -30.88
C THR A 281 3.84 -28.08 -31.88
N LEU A 282 3.10 -29.12 -31.45
CA LEU A 282 2.58 -30.17 -32.34
C LEU A 282 1.60 -29.63 -33.38
N ASN A 283 0.74 -28.68 -33.01
CA ASN A 283 -0.20 -28.02 -33.93
C ASN A 283 0.50 -27.10 -34.94
N ALA A 284 1.68 -26.58 -34.61
CA ALA A 284 2.50 -25.74 -35.48
C ALA A 284 3.41 -26.53 -36.44
N LEU A 285 3.54 -27.85 -36.26
CA LEU A 285 4.24 -28.70 -37.24
C LEU A 285 3.50 -28.68 -38.59
N PRO A 286 4.22 -28.61 -39.73
CA PRO A 286 3.59 -28.68 -41.04
C PRO A 286 2.91 -30.04 -41.21
N LYS A 287 1.59 -30.01 -41.42
CA LYS A 287 0.81 -31.22 -41.70
C LYS A 287 1.34 -31.87 -42.98
N MET A 288 1.89 -33.07 -42.87
CA MET A 288 2.19 -33.89 -44.03
C MET A 288 0.88 -34.33 -44.68
N ASN A 289 0.74 -34.04 -45.97
CA ASN A 289 -0.33 -34.53 -46.85
C ASN A 289 0.09 -35.87 -47.46
#